data_AF-A0A5K1B5N3-F1
#
_entry.id   AF-A0A5K1B5N3-F1
#
_cell.length_a   1.000
_cell.length_b   1.000
_cell.length_c   1.000
_cell.angle_alpha   90.00
_cell.angle_beta   90.00
_cell.angle_gamma   90.00
#
_symmetry.space_group_name_H-M   'P 1'
#
loop_
_entity.id
_entity.type
_entity.pdbx_description
1 polymer ?
#
loop_
_entity_poly.entity_id
_entity_poly.type
_entity_poly.pdbx_seq_one_letter_code
_entity_poly.pdbx_strand_id
1 'polypeptide(L)' 'ARSRISCNVKQIVEGRREGSKGNSTGDFLDILISNSSLCDEERVSLVLDLLLGGYETTSMLMAMAAYFLGHSPSALEQLK' A
#
# COMPACT_ATOMS: atom_id res chain seq x y z
N ALA A 1 -9.22 -11.58 11.47
CA ALA A 1 -8.40 -10.41 11.08
C ALA A 1 -8.62 -10.01 9.62
N ARG A 2 -8.38 -10.91 8.65
CA ARG A 2 -8.55 -10.63 7.20
C ARG A 2 -9.88 -10.00 6.81
N SER A 3 -11.01 -10.52 7.29
CA SER A 3 -12.35 -9.95 7.00
C SER A 3 -12.49 -8.50 7.48
N ARG A 4 -11.92 -8.13 8.64
CA ARG A 4 -11.94 -6.75 9.13
C ARG A 4 -11.10 -5.81 8.27
N ILE A 5 -9.90 -6.26 7.88
CA ILE A 5 -8.98 -5.47 7.05
C ILE A 5 -9.56 -5.28 5.65
N SER A 6 -10.13 -6.35 5.08
CA SER A 6 -10.83 -6.29 3.80
C SER A 6 -12.03 -5.35 3.83
N CYS A 7 -12.83 -5.38 4.89
CA CYS A 7 -13.93 -4.43 5.09
C CYS A 7 -13.43 -2.98 5.12
N ASN A 8 -12.34 -2.70 5.84
CA ASN A 8 -11.74 -1.36 5.87
C ASN A 8 -11.24 -0.92 4.49
N VAL A 9 -10.56 -1.80 3.74
CA VAL A 9 -10.08 -1.47 2.38
C VAL A 9 -11.25 -1.21 1.44
N LYS A 10 -12.32 -2.01 1.53
CA LYS A 10 -13.54 -1.80 0.76
C LYS A 10 -14.13 -0.41 1.02
N GLN A 11 -14.25 0.00 2.28
CA GLN A 11 -14.71 1.34 2.64
C GLN A 11 -13.82 2.45 2.08
N ILE A 12 -12.49 2.26 2.05
CA ILE A 12 -11.56 3.24 1.46
C ILE A 12 -11.78 3.37 -0.05
N VAL A 13 -11.95 2.24 -0.75
CA VAL A 13 -12.21 2.21 -2.20
C VAL A 13 -13.55 2.87 -2.52
N GLU A 14 -14.60 2.57 -1.74
CA GLU A 14 -15.93 3.17 -1.89
C GLU A 14 -15.92 4.67 -1.60
N GLY A 15 -15.29 5.12 -0.51
CA GLY A 15 -15.18 6.54 -0.17
C GLY A 15 -14.47 7.37 -1.23
N ARG A 16 -13.47 6.79 -1.92
CA ARG A 16 -12.81 7.45 -3.06
C ARG A 16 -13.73 7.60 -4.26
N ARG A 17 -14.58 6.60 -4.52
CA ARG A 17 -15.55 6.65 -5.63
C ARG A 17 -16.58 7.77 -5.46
N GLU A 18 -17.00 8.04 -4.22
CA GLU A 18 -17.96 9.10 -3.91
C GLU A 18 -17.33 10.49 -3.94
N GLY A 19 -16.07 10.62 -3.50
CA GLY A 19 -15.31 11.87 -3.50
C GLY A 19 -14.76 12.30 -4.87
N SER A 20 -14.67 11.40 -5.84
CA SER A 20 -14.06 11.65 -7.16
C SER A 20 -14.94 12.46 -8.14
N LYS A 21 -16.10 12.98 -7.70
CA LYS A 21 -17.02 13.78 -8.54
C LYS A 21 -16.48 15.14 -9.02
N GLY A 22 -15.23 15.50 -8.71
CA GLY A 22 -14.68 16.78 -9.19
C GLY A 22 -13.15 16.96 -9.17
N ASN A 23 -12.36 16.06 -8.59
CA ASN A 23 -10.90 16.22 -8.54
C ASN A 23 -10.20 14.86 -8.36
N SER A 24 -10.15 14.04 -9.41
CA SER A 24 -9.31 12.84 -9.43
C SER A 24 -7.84 13.26 -9.39
N THR A 25 -7.08 12.76 -8.42
CA THR A 25 -5.64 13.02 -8.31
C THR A 25 -4.87 12.31 -9.44
N GLY A 26 -5.52 11.37 -10.13
CA GLY A 26 -4.91 10.54 -11.16
C GLY A 26 -3.97 9.49 -10.55
N ASP A 27 -4.12 9.22 -9.25
CA ASP A 27 -3.30 8.24 -8.57
C ASP A 27 -3.71 6.80 -8.90
N PHE A 28 -2.91 5.85 -8.40
CA PHE A 28 -3.11 4.43 -8.67
C PHE A 28 -4.53 3.93 -8.35
N LEU A 29 -5.13 4.39 -7.24
CA LEU A 29 -6.47 3.94 -6.86
C LEU A 29 -7.54 4.54 -7.76
N ASP A 30 -7.38 5.79 -8.22
CA ASP A 30 -8.29 6.39 -9.20
C ASP A 30 -8.27 5.61 -10.53
N ILE A 31 -7.08 5.24 -10.99
CA ILE A 31 -6.90 4.41 -12.20
C ILE A 31 -7.54 3.03 -11.99
N LEU A 32 -7.31 2.41 -10.83
CA LEU A 32 -7.85 1.09 -10.49
C LEU A 32 -9.38 1.09 -10.40
N ILE A 33 -9.98 2.12 -9.80
CA ILE A 33 -11.43 2.30 -9.68
C ILE A 33 -12.07 2.57 -11.06
N SER A 34 -11.38 3.33 -11.92
CA SER A 34 -11.85 3.64 -13.27
C SER A 34 -11.76 2.45 -14.22
N ASN A 35 -10.96 1.43 -13.90
CA ASN A 35 -10.81 0.24 -14.73
C ASN A 35 -12.03 -0.68 -14.62
N SER A 36 -12.86 -0.72 -15.66
CA SER A 36 -14.07 -1.55 -15.76
C SER A 36 -13.79 -3.05 -15.91
N SER A 37 -12.55 -3.48 -16.12
CA SER A 37 -12.19 -4.89 -16.28
C SER A 37 -12.17 -5.68 -14.97
N LEU A 38 -12.22 -5.00 -13.82
CA LEU A 38 -12.15 -5.61 -12.49
C LEU A 38 -13.44 -5.35 -11.73
N CYS A 39 -13.98 -6.37 -11.08
CA CYS A 39 -15.07 -6.19 -10.11
C CYS A 39 -14.55 -5.61 -8.79
N ASP A 40 -15.47 -5.12 -7.95
CA ASP A 40 -15.10 -4.46 -6.68
C ASP A 40 -14.33 -5.39 -5.74
N GLU A 41 -14.65 -6.68 -5.71
CA GLU A 41 -13.93 -7.65 -4.88
C GLU A 41 -12.50 -7.88 -5.39
N GLU A 42 -12.28 -7.96 -6.70
CA GLU A 42 -10.94 -8.10 -7.29
C GLU A 42 -10.09 -6.86 -7.04
N ARG A 43 -10.68 -5.65 -7.12
CA ARG A 43 -9.98 -4.40 -6.79
C ARG A 43 -9.53 -4.40 -5.33
N VAL A 44 -10.41 -4.78 -4.42
CA VAL A 44 -10.09 -4.86 -2.98
C VAL A 44 -9.01 -5.92 -2.73
N SER A 45 -9.09 -7.09 -3.37
CA SER A 45 -8.07 -8.13 -3.26
C SER A 45 -6.71 -7.65 -3.77
N LEU A 46 -6.65 -6.96 -4.92
CA LEU A 46 -5.41 -6.42 -5.46
C LEU A 46 -4.77 -5.40 -4.50
N VAL A 47 -5.56 -4.47 -3.97
CA VAL A 47 -5.07 -3.48 -3.01
C VAL A 47 -4.55 -4.16 -1.74
N LEU A 48 -5.24 -5.18 -1.24
CA LEU A 48 -4.79 -5.96 -0.09
C LEU A 48 -3.47 -6.68 -0.35
N ASP A 49 -3.32 -7.32 -1.51
CA ASP A 49 -2.11 -8.04 -1.88
C ASP A 49 -0.91 -7.09 -2.02
N LEU A 50 -1.12 -5.91 -2.61
CA LEU A 50 -0.09 -4.86 -2.71
C LEU A 50 0.32 -4.33 -1.33
N LEU A 51 -0.65 -4.07 -0.44
CA LEU A 51 -0.39 -3.59 0.92
C LEU A 51 0.38 -4.64 1.73
N LEU A 52 -0.04 -5.91 1.65
CA LEU A 52 0.62 -6.99 2.39
C LEU A 52 2.02 -7.26 1.84
N GLY A 53 2.19 -7.29 0.52
CA GLY A 53 3.49 -7.49 -0.12
C GLY A 53 4.48 -6.38 0.24
N GLY A 54 4.03 -5.11 0.23
CA GLY A 54 4.85 -3.98 0.63
C GLY A 54 5.19 -3.99 2.12
N TYR A 55 4.24 -4.40 2.97
CA TYR A 55 4.51 -4.55 4.40
C TYR A 55 5.52 -5.67 4.66
N GLU A 56 5.33 -6.88 4.14
CA GLU A 56 6.20 -8.01 4.45
C GLU A 56 7.62 -7.82 3.93
N THR A 57 7.79 -7.32 2.70
CA THR A 57 9.11 -7.21 2.07
C THR A 57 9.84 -5.93 2.48
N THR A 58 9.23 -4.76 2.28
CA THR A 58 9.91 -3.48 2.52
C THR A 58 10.13 -3.24 4.01
N SER A 59 9.18 -3.60 4.89
CA SER A 59 9.40 -3.41 6.33
C SER A 59 10.49 -4.32 6.87
N MET A 60 10.55 -5.58 6.40
CA MET A 60 11.61 -6.51 6.76
C MET A 60 12.97 -6.01 6.26
N LEU A 61 13.05 -5.58 5.00
CA LEU A 61 14.27 -5.03 4.44
C LEU A 61 14.73 -3.78 5.21
N MET A 62 13.80 -2.89 5.56
CA MET A 62 14.11 -1.68 6.33
C MET A 62 14.60 -2.03 7.74
N ALA A 63 14.00 -3.03 8.39
CA ALA A 63 14.45 -3.51 9.70
C ALA A 63 15.86 -4.12 9.61
N MET A 64 16.15 -4.90 8.56
CA MET A 64 17.50 -5.43 8.34
C MET A 64 18.51 -4.33 8.06
N ALA A 65 18.15 -3.33 7.23
CA ALA A 65 19.01 -2.19 6.96
C ALA A 65 19.36 -1.43 8.25
N ALA A 66 18.35 -1.12 9.06
CA ALA A 66 18.55 -0.48 10.37
C ALA A 66 19.44 -1.34 11.30
N TYR A 67 19.21 -2.66 11.32
CA TYR A 67 20.02 -3.59 12.10
C TYR A 67 21.50 -3.55 11.68
N PHE A 68 21.80 -3.71 10.39
CA PHE A 68 23.19 -3.74 9.92
C PHE A 68 23.89 -2.38 10.04
N LEU A 69 23.18 -1.28 9.78
CA LEU A 69 23.73 0.06 9.99
C LEU A 69 24.07 0.31 11.46
N GLY A 70 23.24 -0.13 12.39
CA GLY A 70 23.53 -0.04 13.83
C GLY A 70 24.76 -0.85 14.26
N HIS A 71 25.13 -1.89 13.51
CA HIS A 71 26.32 -2.71 13.77
C HIS A 71 27.56 -2.27 12.97
N SER A 72 27.44 -1.24 12.13
CA SER A 72 28.55 -0.75 11.30
C SER A 72 28.67 0.78 11.41
N PRO A 73 29.42 1.28 12.42
CA PRO A 73 29.60 2.71 12.62
C PRO A 73 30.20 3.43 11.40
N SER A 74 31.11 2.78 10.68
CA SER A 74 31.71 3.36 9.47
C SER A 74 30.71 3.49 8.32
N ALA A 75 29.82 2.51 8.13
CA ALA A 75 28.76 2.59 7.12
C ALA A 75 27.70 3.62 7.51
N LEU A 76 27.36 3.72 8.80
CA LEU A 76 26.44 4.73 9.30
C LEU A 76 26.98 6.15 9.12
N GLU A 77 28.26 6.39 9.41
CA GLU A 77 28.89 7.70 9.17
C GLU A 77 29.00 8.05 7.68
N GLN A 78 29.10 7.06 6.78
CA GLN A 78 29.07 7.30 5.33
C GLN A 78 27.68 7.63 4.80
N LEU A 79 26.62 7.16 5.46
CA LEU A 79 25.24 7.39 5.05
C LEU A 79 24.71 8.78 5.47
N LYS A 80 25.30 9.35 6.53
CA LYS A 80 24.93 10.64 7.13
C LYS A 80 25.39 11.83 6.28
#